data_AF-Q8DXL1-F1
#
_entry.id   AF-Q8DXL1-F1
#
_cell.length_a   1.000
_cell.length_b   1.000
_cell.length_c   1.000
_cell.angle_alpha   90.00
_cell.angle_beta   90.00
_cell.angle_gamma   90.00
#
_symmetry.space_group_name_H-M   'P 1'
#
loop_
_entity.id
_entity.type
_entity.pdbx_description
1 polymer ?
#
loop_
_entity_poly.entity_id
_entity_poly.type
_entity_poly.pdbx_seq_one_letter_code
_entity_poly.pdbx_strand_id
1 'polypeptide(L)'
;MPPWLIDSTVVVAMVTVLGGLFSTIITTSANRKDQLIKHQYEDIKEDLSGLIDKVKTIDHTTTETKKISEITKDGTLKIQRYRLFHDLTKEISQGYTTIEHFRELSILFESYQLLGGNGEIEALFEKFKQLPIEED
;
A
#
# COMPACT_ATOMS: atom_id res chain seq x y z
N MET A 1 -74.85 -33.78 14.40
CA MET A 1 -73.85 -32.69 14.37
C MET A 1 -74.55 -31.37 14.67
N PRO A 2 -73.90 -30.42 15.36
CA PRO A 2 -74.49 -29.11 15.65
C PRO A 2 -74.91 -28.37 14.36
N PRO A 3 -76.11 -27.74 14.29
CA PRO A 3 -76.63 -27.11 13.06
C PRO A 3 -75.74 -26.02 12.45
N TRP A 4 -74.95 -25.34 13.27
CA TRP A 4 -74.02 -24.28 12.85
C TRP A 4 -72.79 -24.79 12.08
N LEU A 5 -72.51 -26.10 12.09
CA LEU A 5 -71.43 -26.73 11.34
C LEU A 5 -71.82 -27.16 9.92
N ILE A 6 -73.11 -27.07 9.57
CA ILE A 6 -73.65 -27.49 8.27
C ILE A 6 -73.88 -26.27 7.34
N ASP A 7 -73.84 -25.05 7.89
CA ASP A 7 -73.88 -23.82 7.10
C ASP A 7 -72.53 -23.57 6.43
N SER A 8 -72.47 -23.86 5.13
CA SER A 8 -71.30 -23.65 4.28
C SER A 8 -70.77 -22.21 4.37
N THR A 9 -71.61 -21.23 4.68
CA THR A 9 -71.24 -19.82 4.77
C THR A 9 -70.38 -19.54 6.00
N VAL A 10 -70.75 -20.11 7.15
CA VAL A 10 -70.05 -19.90 8.43
C VAL A 10 -68.70 -20.61 8.44
N VAL A 11 -68.63 -21.82 7.87
CA VAL A 11 -67.39 -22.60 7.77
C VAL A 11 -66.40 -21.93 6.83
N VAL A 12 -66.84 -21.44 5.67
CA VAL A 12 -65.99 -20.71 4.71
C VAL A 12 -65.45 -19.41 5.31
N ALA A 13 -66.27 -18.66 6.06
CA ALA A 13 -65.83 -17.44 6.73
C ALA A 13 -64.72 -17.71 7.77
N MET A 14 -64.84 -18.77 8.58
CA MET A 14 -63.81 -19.14 9.55
C MET A 14 -62.51 -19.62 8.90
N VAL A 15 -62.59 -20.43 7.84
CA VAL A 15 -61.42 -20.87 7.08
C VAL A 15 -60.70 -19.68 6.44
N THR A 16 -61.45 -18.71 5.94
CA THR A 16 -60.90 -17.49 5.31
C THR A 16 -60.17 -16.60 6.34
N VAL A 17 -60.75 -16.40 7.53
CA VAL A 17 -60.12 -15.61 8.60
C VAL A 17 -58.87 -16.30 9.14
N LEU A 18 -58.90 -17.62 9.36
CA LEU A 18 -57.75 -18.39 9.83
C LEU A 18 -56.62 -18.43 8.78
N GLY A 19 -56.97 -18.58 7.50
CA GLY A 19 -56.01 -18.52 6.39
C GLY A 19 -55.36 -17.14 6.25
N GLY A 20 -56.13 -16.06 6.46
CA GLY A 20 -55.63 -14.68 6.46
C GLY A 20 -54.63 -14.42 7.59
N LEU A 21 -54.93 -14.87 8.82
CA LEU A 21 -54.01 -14.72 9.96
C LEU A 21 -52.73 -15.57 9.81
N PHE A 22 -52.83 -16.76 9.22
CA PHE A 22 -51.64 -17.56 8.87
C PHE A 22 -50.79 -16.90 7.79
N SER A 23 -51.44 -16.36 6.75
CA SER A 23 -50.78 -15.65 5.66
C SER A 23 -50.04 -14.40 6.16
N THR A 24 -50.63 -13.61 7.05
CA THR A 24 -49.97 -12.42 7.62
C THR A 24 -48.77 -12.79 8.50
N ILE A 25 -48.85 -13.86 9.30
CA ILE A 25 -47.73 -14.31 10.14
C ILE A 25 -46.56 -14.84 9.29
N ILE A 26 -46.85 -15.63 8.24
CA ILE A 26 -45.84 -16.15 7.31
C ILE A 26 -45.20 -15.00 6.51
N THR A 27 -46.02 -14.08 5.99
CA THR A 27 -45.54 -12.92 5.21
C THR A 27 -44.70 -11.96 6.06
N THR A 28 -45.07 -11.73 7.32
CA THR A 28 -44.30 -10.87 8.23
C THR A 28 -42.96 -11.50 8.65
N SER A 29 -42.87 -12.83 8.70
CA SER A 29 -41.62 -13.57 9.00
C SER A 29 -40.66 -13.61 7.80
N ALA A 30 -41.18 -13.79 6.59
CA ALA A 30 -40.42 -13.76 5.34
C ALA A 30 -39.85 -12.36 5.05
N ASN A 31 -40.67 -11.32 5.17
CA ASN A 31 -40.26 -9.94 4.89
C ASN A 31 -39.13 -9.43 5.80
N ARG A 32 -39.06 -9.89 7.06
CA ARG A 32 -37.96 -9.52 7.99
C ARG A 32 -36.64 -10.15 7.60
N LYS A 33 -36.64 -11.42 7.16
CA LYS A 33 -35.43 -12.11 6.68
C LYS A 33 -34.93 -11.48 5.38
N ASP A 34 -35.83 -11.16 4.46
CA ASP A 34 -35.46 -10.49 3.21
C ASP A 34 -34.92 -9.06 3.45
N GLN A 35 -35.47 -8.32 4.41
CA GLN A 35 -34.93 -7.01 4.78
C GLN A 35 -33.56 -7.09 5.46
N LEU A 36 -33.36 -8.08 6.35
CA LEU A 36 -32.06 -8.31 6.98
C LEU A 36 -31.00 -8.73 5.96
N ILE A 37 -31.35 -9.61 5.02
CA ILE A 37 -30.45 -10.04 3.93
C ILE A 37 -30.14 -8.86 3.01
N LYS A 38 -31.12 -8.00 2.69
CA LYS A 38 -30.89 -6.78 1.90
C LYS A 38 -29.98 -5.79 2.61
N HIS A 39 -30.18 -5.55 3.91
CA HIS A 39 -29.33 -4.64 4.68
C HIS A 39 -27.88 -5.16 4.74
N GLN A 40 -27.69 -6.45 5.06
CA GLN A 40 -26.36 -7.07 5.06
C GLN A 40 -25.70 -7.02 3.68
N TYR A 41 -26.48 -7.20 2.61
CA TYR A 41 -25.99 -7.09 1.25
C TYR A 41 -25.53 -5.66 0.89
N GLU A 42 -26.30 -4.64 1.27
CA GLU A 42 -25.91 -3.25 1.05
C GLU A 42 -24.71 -2.85 1.92
N ASP A 43 -24.65 -3.28 3.18
CA ASP A 43 -23.49 -3.05 4.06
C ASP A 43 -22.22 -3.69 3.47
N ILE A 44 -22.29 -4.95 3.03
CA ILE A 44 -21.17 -5.67 2.39
C ILE A 44 -20.74 -4.96 1.10
N LYS A 45 -21.69 -4.45 0.33
CA LYS A 45 -21.40 -3.72 -0.91
C LYS A 45 -20.75 -2.37 -0.64
N GLU A 46 -21.21 -1.65 0.38
CA GLU A 46 -20.61 -0.40 0.84
C GLU A 46 -19.18 -0.65 1.33
N ASP A 47 -18.98 -1.65 2.19
CA ASP A 47 -17.67 -2.06 2.68
C ASP A 47 -16.73 -2.47 1.53
N LEU A 48 -17.24 -3.24 0.57
CA LEU A 48 -16.47 -3.66 -0.62
C LEU A 48 -16.10 -2.47 -1.49
N SER A 49 -17.01 -1.52 -1.70
CA SER A 49 -16.74 -0.28 -2.43
C SER A 49 -15.67 0.54 -1.71
N GLY A 50 -15.79 0.69 -0.39
CA GLY A 50 -14.81 1.39 0.43
C GLY A 50 -13.43 0.71 0.40
N LEU A 51 -13.39 -0.63 0.34
CA LEU A 51 -12.15 -1.39 0.22
C LEU A 51 -11.50 -1.20 -1.16
N ILE A 52 -12.28 -1.23 -2.24
CA ILE A 52 -11.80 -0.97 -3.61
C ILE A 52 -11.18 0.42 -3.69
N ASP A 53 -11.82 1.43 -3.11
CA ASP A 53 -11.30 2.80 -3.10
C ASP A 53 -10.00 2.91 -2.30
N LYS A 54 -9.93 2.29 -1.11
CA LYS A 54 -8.69 2.24 -0.32
C LYS A 54 -7.55 1.55 -1.09
N VAL A 55 -7.82 0.45 -1.78
CA VAL A 55 -6.83 -0.26 -2.61
C VAL A 55 -6.33 0.62 -3.75
N LYS A 56 -7.23 1.32 -4.47
CA LYS A 56 -6.85 2.27 -5.52
C LYS A 56 -5.98 3.40 -4.98
N THR A 57 -6.31 3.96 -3.81
CA THR A 57 -5.50 5.00 -3.17
C THR A 57 -4.10 4.49 -2.79
N ILE A 58 -3.99 3.27 -2.26
CA ILE A 58 -2.71 2.64 -1.94
C ILE A 58 -1.88 2.41 -3.21
N ASP A 59 -2.49 1.92 -4.28
CA ASP A 59 -1.82 1.66 -5.55
C ASP A 59 -1.26 2.97 -6.14
N HIS A 60 -2.06 4.03 -6.16
CA HIS A 60 -1.62 5.37 -6.57
C HIS A 60 -0.46 5.89 -5.71
N THR A 61 -0.62 5.86 -4.38
CA THR A 61 0.39 6.35 -3.44
C THR A 61 1.70 5.57 -3.55
N THR A 62 1.63 4.25 -3.76
CA THR A 62 2.80 3.38 -3.95
C THR A 62 3.53 3.72 -5.25
N THR A 63 2.79 3.97 -6.32
CA THR A 63 3.35 4.34 -7.63
C THR A 63 4.05 5.70 -7.56
N GLU A 64 3.43 6.68 -6.92
CA GLU A 64 4.03 8.00 -6.69
C GLU A 64 5.26 7.92 -5.77
N THR A 65 5.18 7.14 -4.69
CA THR A 65 6.29 6.94 -3.76
C THR A 65 7.47 6.28 -4.46
N LYS A 66 7.22 5.30 -5.33
CA LYS A 66 8.27 4.66 -6.14
C LYS A 66 8.94 5.68 -7.05
N LYS A 67 8.16 6.52 -7.75
CA LYS A 67 8.70 7.57 -8.62
C LYS A 67 9.55 8.59 -7.85
N ILE A 68 9.07 9.03 -6.68
CA ILE A 68 9.83 9.93 -5.80
C ILE A 68 11.13 9.26 -5.35
N SER A 69 11.06 8.00 -4.93
CA SER A 69 12.24 7.22 -4.52
C SER A 69 13.28 7.09 -5.63
N GLU A 70 12.86 6.84 -6.87
CA GLU A 70 13.74 6.80 -8.04
C GLU A 70 14.40 8.15 -8.32
N ILE A 71 13.63 9.26 -8.26
CA ILE A 71 14.17 10.62 -8.43
C ILE A 71 15.14 10.97 -7.31
N THR A 72 14.82 10.64 -6.06
CA THR A 72 15.72 10.86 -4.92
C THR A 72 17.00 10.05 -5.07
N LYS A 73 16.89 8.78 -5.45
CA LYS A 73 18.05 7.92 -5.71
C LYS A 73 18.97 8.53 -6.77
N ASP A 74 18.42 8.94 -7.91
CA ASP A 74 19.18 9.58 -9.00
C ASP A 74 19.83 10.90 -8.56
N GLY A 75 19.09 11.74 -7.83
CA GLY A 75 19.61 12.99 -7.27
C GLY A 75 20.76 12.76 -6.30
N THR A 76 20.60 11.84 -5.35
CA THR A 76 21.65 11.46 -4.39
C THR A 76 22.87 10.90 -5.11
N LEU A 77 22.70 10.00 -6.08
CA LEU A 77 23.79 9.44 -6.88
C LEU A 77 24.61 10.55 -7.57
N LYS A 78 23.94 11.53 -8.19
CA LYS A 78 24.60 12.65 -8.88
C LYS A 78 25.37 13.56 -7.92
N ILE A 79 24.82 13.84 -6.74
CA ILE A 79 25.49 14.65 -5.72
C ILE A 79 26.73 13.93 -5.18
N GLN A 80 26.61 12.64 -4.85
CA GLN A 80 27.74 11.85 -4.38
C GLN A 80 28.83 11.75 -5.45
N ARG A 81 28.46 11.52 -6.72
CA ARG A 81 29.41 11.53 -7.85
C ARG A 81 30.20 12.83 -7.91
N TYR A 82 29.52 13.98 -7.83
CA TYR A 82 30.16 15.28 -7.89
C TYR A 82 31.14 15.50 -6.74
N ARG A 83 30.75 15.14 -5.50
CA ARG A 83 31.62 15.26 -4.32
C ARG A 83 32.83 14.35 -4.43
N LEU A 84 32.62 13.06 -4.70
CA LEU A 84 33.72 12.10 -4.87
C LEU A 84 34.66 12.53 -5.99
N PHE A 85 34.15 12.98 -7.14
CA PHE A 85 35.00 13.48 -8.22
C PHE A 85 35.90 14.63 -7.74
N HIS A 86 35.34 15.61 -7.05
CA HIS A 86 36.07 16.78 -6.58
C HIS A 86 37.13 16.39 -5.53
N ASP A 87 36.71 15.67 -4.49
CA ASP A 87 37.56 15.36 -3.34
C ASP A 87 38.65 14.36 -3.73
N LEU A 88 38.32 13.28 -4.45
CA LEU A 88 39.32 12.31 -4.90
C LEU A 88 40.33 12.95 -5.84
N THR A 89 39.89 13.81 -6.77
CA THR A 89 40.82 14.52 -7.68
C THR A 89 41.75 15.45 -6.92
N LYS A 90 41.24 16.14 -5.88
CA LYS A 90 42.04 17.02 -5.04
C LYS A 90 43.13 16.24 -4.29
N GLU A 91 42.75 15.18 -3.58
CA GLU A 91 43.68 14.35 -2.81
C GLU A 91 44.73 13.69 -3.73
N ILE A 92 44.30 13.15 -4.88
CA ILE A 92 45.22 12.58 -5.90
C ILE A 92 46.19 13.64 -6.42
N SER A 93 45.72 14.87 -6.64
CA SER A 93 46.58 15.98 -7.07
C SER A 93 47.56 16.42 -5.99
N GLN A 94 47.19 16.31 -4.71
CA GLN A 94 48.07 16.61 -3.57
C GLN A 94 49.09 15.50 -3.35
N GLY A 95 48.76 14.26 -3.70
CA GLY A 95 49.66 13.12 -3.68
C GLY A 95 49.73 12.40 -2.33
N TYR A 96 48.88 12.77 -1.37
CA TYR A 96 48.70 12.12 -0.08
C TYR A 96 47.25 12.30 0.40
N THR A 97 46.86 11.58 1.43
CA THR A 97 45.59 11.80 2.14
C THR A 97 45.76 11.56 3.64
N THR A 98 44.76 11.89 4.45
CA THR A 98 44.78 11.62 5.90
C THR A 98 43.90 10.43 6.25
N ILE A 99 44.10 9.85 7.44
CA ILE A 99 43.28 8.72 7.92
C ILE A 99 41.79 9.09 7.96
N GLU A 100 41.47 10.30 8.39
CA GLU A 100 40.10 10.79 8.46
C GLU A 100 39.49 10.90 7.07
N HIS A 101 40.18 11.57 6.15
CA HIS A 101 39.72 11.75 4.77
C HIS A 101 39.57 10.42 4.05
N PHE A 102 40.52 9.51 4.21
CA PHE A 102 40.44 8.15 3.68
C PHE A 102 39.19 7.41 4.14
N ARG A 103 38.89 7.47 5.45
CA ARG A 103 37.71 6.81 6.03
C ARG A 103 36.41 7.41 5.48
N GLU A 104 36.29 8.73 5.51
CA GLU A 104 35.06 9.43 5.08
C GLU A 104 34.79 9.25 3.58
N LEU A 105 35.83 9.37 2.74
CA LEU A 105 35.68 9.16 1.30
C LEU A 105 35.38 7.70 0.96
N SER A 106 35.89 6.74 1.74
CA SER A 106 35.54 5.31 1.58
C SER A 106 34.07 5.04 1.89
N ILE A 107 33.53 5.60 2.97
CA ILE A 107 32.11 5.48 3.33
C ILE A 107 31.22 6.10 2.24
N LEU A 108 31.60 7.29 1.77
CA LEU A 108 30.88 7.96 0.70
C LEU A 108 30.92 7.14 -0.61
N PHE A 109 32.08 6.56 -0.94
CA PHE A 109 32.23 5.69 -2.11
C PHE A 109 31.38 4.41 -2.01
N GLU A 110 31.32 3.77 -0.85
CA GLU A 110 30.47 2.60 -0.63
C GLU A 110 28.98 2.94 -0.86
N SER A 111 28.51 4.05 -0.29
CA SER A 111 27.14 4.54 -0.52
C SER A 111 26.89 4.80 -2.01
N TYR A 112 27.86 5.40 -2.70
CA TYR A 112 27.77 5.69 -4.12
C TYR A 112 27.65 4.42 -4.97
N GLN A 113 28.44 3.39 -4.66
CA GLN A 113 28.38 2.10 -5.36
C GLN A 113 27.03 1.39 -5.16
N LEU A 114 26.48 1.40 -3.94
CA LEU A 114 25.15 0.83 -3.66
C LEU A 114 24.03 1.50 -4.47
N LEU A 115 24.21 2.77 -4.83
CA LEU A 115 23.24 3.51 -5.66
C LEU A 115 23.38 3.24 -7.16
N GLY A 116 24.37 2.47 -7.59
CA GLY A 116 24.67 2.20 -9.00
C GLY A 116 25.75 3.12 -9.56
N GLY A 117 26.85 3.27 -8.81
CA GLY A 117 28.00 4.08 -9.20
C GLY A 117 28.57 3.74 -10.58
N ASN A 118 29.31 4.69 -11.16
CA ASN A 118 29.95 4.51 -12.46
C ASN A 118 31.44 4.15 -12.32
N GLY A 119 32.02 3.63 -13.41
CA GLY A 119 33.44 3.23 -13.44
C GLY A 119 34.43 4.39 -13.40
N GLU A 120 34.00 5.63 -13.65
CA GLU A 120 34.88 6.81 -13.59
C GLU A 120 35.31 7.11 -12.15
N ILE A 121 34.33 7.19 -11.24
CA ILE A 121 34.60 7.43 -9.82
C ILE A 121 35.31 6.22 -9.20
N GLU A 122 34.97 5.00 -9.62
CA GLU A 122 35.68 3.79 -9.20
C GLU A 122 37.16 3.86 -9.57
N ALA A 123 37.50 4.23 -10.81
CA ALA A 123 38.89 4.39 -11.23
C ALA A 123 39.64 5.49 -10.45
N LEU A 124 38.96 6.59 -10.10
CA LEU A 124 39.54 7.61 -9.22
C LEU A 124 39.77 7.06 -7.82
N PHE A 125 38.81 6.35 -7.25
CA PHE A 125 38.91 5.78 -5.92
C PHE A 125 40.04 4.73 -5.82
N GLU A 126 40.24 3.90 -6.83
CA GLU A 126 41.36 2.96 -6.89
C GLU A 126 42.73 3.64 -6.87
N LYS A 127 42.86 4.81 -7.52
CA LYS A 127 44.07 5.63 -7.45
C LYS A 127 44.24 6.28 -6.09
N PHE A 128 43.16 6.85 -5.56
CA PHE A 128 43.12 7.46 -4.24
C PHE A 128 43.58 6.48 -3.14
N LYS A 129 43.17 5.21 -3.21
CA LYS A 129 43.56 4.19 -2.23
C LYS A 129 45.06 3.89 -2.17
N GLN A 130 45.81 4.28 -3.20
CA GLN A 130 47.25 4.04 -3.27
C GLN A 130 48.06 5.23 -2.72
N LEU A 131 47.39 6.33 -2.33
CA LEU A 131 48.06 7.49 -1.77
C LEU A 131 48.67 7.16 -0.40
N PRO A 132 49.85 7.72 -0.08
CA PRO A 132 50.40 7.67 1.27
C PRO A 132 49.44 8.36 2.26
N ILE A 133 49.39 7.81 3.47
CA ILE A 133 48.65 8.38 4.58
C ILE A 133 49.60 9.26 5.40
N GLU A 134 49.25 10.53 5.54
CA GLU A 134 49.97 11.50 6.37
C GLU A 134 49.07 11.98 7.53
N GLU A 135 49.70 12.41 8.62
CA GLU A 135 49.01 13.08 9.73
C GLU A 135 48.81 14.56 9.36
N ASP A 136 47.66 15.14 9.75
CA ASP A 136 47.34 16.57 9.53
C ASP A 136 48.29 17.54 10.28
#